data_AF-A0A1V5FQ24-F1
#
_entry.id   AF-A0A1V5FQ24-F1
#
_cell.length_a   1.000
_cell.length_b   1.000
_cell.length_c   1.000
_cell.angle_alpha   90.00
_cell.angle_beta   90.00
_cell.angle_gamma   90.00
#
_symmetry.space_group_name_H-M   'P 1'
#
loop_
_entity.id
_entity.type
_entity.pdbx_description
1 polymer ?
#
loop_
_entity_poly.entity_id
_entity_poly.type
_entity_poly.pdbx_seq_one_letter_code
_entity_poly.pdbx_strand_id
1 'polypeptide(L)' 'MNKAALGFYETVRREGTQKNIIDRLQTREELYDFLGYHDYERKLDELFAGNKRD' A
#
# COMPACT_ATOMS: atom_id res chain seq x y z
N MET A 1 -11.04 7.29 -9.38
CA MET A 1 -10.86 5.84 -9.18
C MET A 1 -11.46 4.99 -10.30
N ASN A 2 -12.74 5.14 -10.68
CA ASN A 2 -13.40 4.24 -11.65
C ASN A 2 -12.67 4.06 -13.00
N LYS A 3 -12.14 5.14 -13.60
CA LYS A 3 -11.38 5.07 -14.86
C LYS A 3 -10.02 4.36 -14.71
N ALA A 4 -9.35 4.54 -13.57
CA ALA A 4 -8.09 3.85 -13.27
C ALA A 4 -8.33 2.34 -13.04
N ALA A 5 -9.39 2.00 -12.32
CA ALA A 5 -9.81 0.61 -12.12
C ALA A 5 -10.18 -0.08 -13.45
N LEU A 6 -10.92 0.59 -14.34
CA LEU A 6 -11.21 0.08 -15.68
C LEU A 6 -9.92 -0.23 -16.45
N GLY A 7 -8.96 0.71 -16.47
CA GLY A 7 -7.68 0.51 -17.13
C GLY A 7 -6.88 -0.67 -16.55
N PHE A 8 -6.92 -0.89 -15.23
CA PHE A 8 -6.33 -2.07 -14.60
C PHE A 8 -6.96 -3.36 -15.11
N TYR A 9 -8.30 -3.45 -15.10
CA TYR A 9 -9.01 -4.66 -15.54
C TYR A 9 -8.75 -4.98 -17.01
N GLU A 10 -8.76 -3.97 -17.88
CA GLU A 10 -8.46 -4.14 -19.31
C GLU A 10 -7.03 -4.64 -19.55
N THR A 11 -6.04 -4.06 -18.85
CA THR A 11 -4.63 -4.47 -18.96
C THR A 11 -4.44 -5.90 -18.51
N VAL A 12 -4.91 -6.26 -17.31
CA VAL A 12 -4.75 -7.64 -16.78
C VAL A 12 -5.43 -8.66 -17.69
N ARG A 13 -6.63 -8.33 -18.21
CA ARG A 13 -7.36 -9.22 -19.11
C ARG A 13 -6.63 -9.44 -20.44
N ARG A 14 -6.00 -8.41 -20.99
CA ARG A 14 -5.29 -8.45 -22.28
C ARG A 14 -3.90 -9.08 -22.17
N GLU A 15 -3.17 -8.75 -21.11
CA GLU A 15 -1.73 -9.04 -20.99
C GLU A 15 -1.43 -10.22 -20.06
N GLY A 16 -2.43 -10.72 -19.32
CA GLY A 16 -2.27 -11.81 -18.36
C GLY A 16 -1.50 -11.41 -17.10
N THR A 17 -1.13 -10.13 -16.96
CA THR A 17 -0.41 -9.57 -15.82
C THR A 17 -0.62 -8.06 -15.72
N GLN A 18 -0.36 -7.49 -14.55
CA GLN A 18 -0.39 -6.05 -14.28
C GLN A 18 0.94 -5.32 -14.55
N LYS A 19 1.99 -6.03 -14.99
CA LYS A 19 3.37 -5.49 -15.04
C LYS A 19 3.48 -4.10 -15.68
N ASN A 20 2.75 -3.85 -16.77
CA ASN A 20 2.82 -2.60 -17.54
C ASN A 20 1.91 -1.47 -17.04
N ILE A 21 1.21 -1.65 -15.90
CA ILE A 21 0.36 -0.59 -15.30
C ILE A 21 0.81 -0.21 -13.88
N ILE A 22 1.86 -0.85 -13.34
CA ILE A 22 2.34 -0.63 -11.97
C ILE A 22 2.68 0.85 -11.71
N ASP A 23 3.27 1.53 -12.68
CA ASP A 23 3.64 2.95 -12.63
C ASP A 23 2.43 3.90 -12.49
N ARG A 24 1.22 3.41 -12.76
CA ARG A 24 -0.03 4.17 -12.66
C ARG A 24 -0.84 3.85 -11.40
N LEU A 25 -0.37 2.91 -10.58
CA LEU A 25 -1.00 2.57 -9.31
C LEU A 25 -0.41 3.44 -8.20
N GLN A 26 -1.22 3.70 -7.17
CA GLN A 26 -0.71 4.25 -5.92
C GLN A 26 0.30 3.26 -5.33
N THR A 27 1.46 3.76 -4.92
CA THR A 27 2.47 2.97 -4.23
C THR A 27 2.01 2.61 -2.83
N ARG A 28 2.65 1.59 -2.23
CA ARG A 28 2.37 1.20 -0.85
C ARG A 28 2.70 2.33 0.13
N GLU A 29 3.81 3.03 -0.09
CA GLU A 29 4.24 4.14 0.78
C GLU A 29 3.24 5.31 0.74
N GLU A 30 2.77 5.71 -0.45
CA GLU A 30 1.73 6.75 -0.55
C GLU A 30 0.43 6.35 0.16
N LEU A 31 0.09 5.06 0.14
CA LEU A 31 -1.08 4.55 0.88
C LEU A 31 -0.83 4.59 2.40
N TYR A 32 0.39 4.30 2.84
CA TYR A 32 0.77 4.38 4.26
C TYR A 32 0.70 5.79 4.80
N ASP A 33 1.21 6.75 4.03
CA ASP A 33 1.09 8.17 4.36
C ASP A 33 -0.38 8.58 4.48
N PHE A 34 -1.22 8.20 3.51
CA PHE A 34 -2.64 8.54 3.50
C PHE A 34 -3.40 7.92 4.69
N LEU A 35 -3.06 6.69 5.07
CA LEU A 35 -3.70 5.99 6.19
C LEU A 35 -3.12 6.36 7.56
N GLY A 36 -2.04 7.15 7.61
CA GLY A 36 -1.30 7.39 8.85
C GLY A 36 -0.72 6.11 9.45
N TYR A 37 -0.35 5.14 8.61
CA TYR A 37 0.07 3.80 9.05
C TYR A 37 1.22 3.85 10.06
N HIS A 38 2.22 4.70 9.82
CA HIS A 38 3.38 4.83 10.70
C HIS A 38 3.06 5.44 12.06
N ASP A 39 1.92 6.13 12.21
CA ASP A 39 1.50 6.66 13.52
C ASP A 39 1.11 5.52 14.45
N TYR A 40 0.44 4.50 13.91
CA TYR A 40 0.11 3.28 14.63
C TYR A 40 1.36 2.49 14.99
N GLU A 41 2.30 2.36 14.06
CA GLU A 41 3.59 1.68 14.29
C GLU A 41 4.38 2.36 15.41
N ARG A 42 4.54 3.70 15.35
CA ARG A 42 5.17 4.46 16.43
C ARG A 42 4.45 4.28 17.76
N LYS A 43 3.11 4.23 17.74
CA LYS A 43 2.35 4.05 18.98
C LYS A 43 2.59 2.69 19.61
N LEU A 44 2.69 1.63 18.80
CA LEU A 44 3.02 0.29 19.30
C LEU A 44 4.44 0.26 19.89
N ASP A 45 5.40 0.89 19.22
CA ASP A 45 6.76 1.00 19.74
C ASP A 45 6.79 1.75 21.08
N GLU A 46 6.10 2.87 21.22
CA GLU A 46 5.98 3.60 22.50
C GLU A 46 5.43 2.72 23.63
N LEU A 47 4.41 1.91 23.33
CA LEU A 47 3.71 1.10 24.33
C LEU A 47 4.50 -0.15 24.73
N PHE A 48 5.32 -0.70 23.84
CA PHE A 48 5.93 -2.02 24.01
C PHE A 48 7.46 -2.05 23.93
N ALA A 49 8.14 -0.93 23.65
CA ALA A 49 9.61 -0.86 23.60
C ALA A 49 10.29 -1.31 24.91
N GLY A 50 9.61 -1.16 26.06
CA GLY A 50 10.10 -1.60 27.37
C GLY A 50 9.81 -3.07 27.73
N ASN A 51 8.98 -3.78 26.95
CA ASN A 51 8.60 -5.17 27.19
C ASN A 51 9.47 -6.20 26.43
N LYS A 52 10.50 -5.74 25.71
CA LYS A 52 11.61 -6.60 25.28
C LYS A 52 12.55 -6.87 26.47
N ARG A 53 12.07 -7.63 27.46
CA ARG A 53 12.92 -8.32 28.43
C ARG A 53 12.63 -9.81 28.30
N ASP A 54 13.64 -10.52 27.79
CA ASP A 54 13.88 -11.98 27.76
C ASP A 54 12.74 -12.92 27.36
#